data_AF-A0A7R7BSI4-F1
#
_entry.id   AF-A0A7R7BSI4-F1
#
_cell.length_a   1.000
_cell.length_b   1.000
_cell.length_c   1.000
_cell.angle_alpha   90.00
_cell.angle_beta   90.00
_cell.angle_gamma   90.00
#
_symmetry.space_group_name_H-M   'P 1'
#
loop_
_entity.id
_entity.type
_entity.pdbx_description
1 polymer ?
#
loop_
_entity_poly.entity_id
_entity_poly.type
_entity_poly.pdbx_seq_one_letter_code
_entity_poly.pdbx_strand_id
1 'polypeptide(L)'
;MHYRSISDMNDAIVRNLHRLPRDIDLVVGVPRSGILAATLLSLTANIPMTDLDSFLAGKIYTSGVTKRRAALDRQATDMRKVLVIDDSVSGGAAMREARSRVEAAGIEADFTFAAVFGLLPQHEETDIVLEVVPHPRMFQWNFMHHKFLAQCCVDIDGVLCLDPTEAENDDGPAYEKFLGEALPLFGPTRKIGWLVTSRLEKYRSLTEAWLAKHGIEYDQLIMLDLPSKAERQRLGVHGSFKADFYRKSGAILFIESEHQQALKIAELSGKPVLCVETHLVIYPDTLSLPALGQAARNLPGRLRQISSPDGRKTAIKTVARTLLGERGYETLKSRVKRLA
;
A
#
# COMPACT_ATOMS: atom_id res chain seq x y z
N MET A 1 10.32 4.33 -3.26
CA MET A 1 8.90 4.35 -2.89
C MET A 1 8.74 3.69 -1.52
N HIS A 2 8.02 4.29 -0.58
CA HIS A 2 7.66 3.69 0.71
C HIS A 2 6.23 3.16 0.64
N TYR A 3 6.08 1.90 0.23
CA TYR A 3 4.78 1.24 0.22
C TYR A 3 4.38 0.73 1.61
N ARG A 4 3.07 0.62 1.87
CA ARG A 4 2.49 -0.03 3.05
C ARG A 4 1.27 -0.84 2.66
N SER A 5 1.32 -2.12 3.02
CA SER A 5 0.21 -3.08 2.92
C SER A 5 -0.76 -2.98 4.10
N ILE A 6 -1.89 -3.68 4.01
CA ILE A 6 -2.83 -3.90 5.13
C ILE A 6 -2.12 -4.64 6.27
N SER A 7 -1.23 -5.58 5.94
CA SER A 7 -0.39 -6.28 6.93
C SER A 7 0.54 -5.31 7.66
N ASP A 8 1.19 -4.38 6.92
CA ASP A 8 2.01 -3.33 7.54
C ASP A 8 1.18 -2.40 8.45
N MET A 9 -0.08 -2.11 8.10
CA MET A 9 -0.99 -1.30 8.93
C MET A 9 -1.31 -2.02 10.24
N ASN A 10 -1.75 -3.28 10.16
CA ASN A 10 -2.03 -4.11 11.33
C ASN A 10 -0.80 -4.22 12.24
N ASP A 11 0.37 -4.45 11.65
CA ASP A 11 1.63 -4.53 12.39
C ASP A 11 2.04 -3.19 13.02
N ALA A 12 1.79 -2.06 12.35
CA ALA A 12 2.01 -0.73 12.92
C ALA A 12 1.09 -0.45 14.11
N ILE A 13 -0.17 -0.89 14.05
CA ILE A 13 -1.13 -0.82 15.16
C ILE A 13 -0.64 -1.70 16.33
N VAL A 14 -0.46 -3.01 16.11
CA VAL A 14 -0.04 -3.98 17.14
C VAL A 14 1.23 -3.53 17.86
N ARG A 15 2.26 -3.08 17.13
CA ARG A 15 3.52 -2.61 17.72
C ARG A 15 3.34 -1.38 18.62
N ASN A 16 2.38 -0.51 18.33
CA ASN A 16 2.20 0.78 19.01
C ASN A 16 1.02 0.82 19.99
N LEU A 17 0.27 -0.27 20.20
CA LEU A 17 -0.82 -0.32 21.20
C LEU A 17 -0.40 0.20 22.59
N HIS A 18 0.85 -0.06 22.98
CA HIS A 18 1.43 0.40 24.25
C HIS A 18 1.55 1.92 24.40
N ARG A 19 1.39 2.69 23.32
CA ARG A 19 1.41 4.17 23.28
C ARG A 19 0.03 4.79 23.32
N LEU A 20 -1.02 4.00 23.14
CA LEU A 20 -2.40 4.47 23.21
C LEU A 20 -2.87 4.47 24.68
N PRO A 21 -3.83 5.34 25.07
CA PRO A 21 -4.45 5.27 26.38
C PRO A 21 -5.05 3.89 26.64
N ARG A 22 -4.95 3.38 27.87
CA ARG A 22 -5.39 2.01 28.22
C ARG A 22 -6.89 1.89 28.53
N ASP A 23 -7.52 3.03 28.70
CA ASP A 23 -8.90 3.23 29.12
C ASP A 23 -9.84 3.61 27.96
N ILE A 24 -9.35 3.58 26.71
CA ILE A 24 -10.18 3.78 25.50
C ILE A 24 -11.37 2.83 25.54
N ASP A 25 -12.57 3.40 25.45
CA ASP A 25 -13.83 2.66 25.42
C ASP A 25 -14.56 2.72 24.06
N LEU A 26 -14.10 3.55 23.12
CA LEU A 26 -14.59 3.56 21.74
C LEU A 26 -13.49 3.94 20.75
N VAL A 27 -13.47 3.26 19.60
CA VAL A 27 -12.65 3.61 18.42
C VAL A 27 -13.54 4.18 17.32
N VAL A 28 -13.25 5.40 16.87
CA VAL A 28 -13.99 6.11 15.81
C VAL A 28 -13.10 6.22 14.58
N GLY A 29 -13.44 5.50 13.52
CA GLY A 29 -12.71 5.55 12.25
C GLY A 29 -13.14 6.73 11.38
N VAL A 30 -12.18 7.54 10.90
CA VAL A 30 -12.49 8.61 9.95
C VAL A 30 -12.72 8.02 8.54
N PRO A 31 -13.85 8.32 7.88
CA PRO A 31 -14.15 7.76 6.56
C PRO A 31 -13.14 8.19 5.47
N ARG A 32 -12.69 7.32 4.56
CA ARG A 32 -13.01 5.88 4.43
C ARG A 32 -11.89 4.97 4.96
N SER A 33 -10.63 5.36 4.81
CA SER A 33 -9.49 4.50 5.14
C SER A 33 -9.17 4.45 6.63
N GLY A 34 -9.51 5.49 7.41
CA GLY A 34 -9.52 5.43 8.87
C GLY A 34 -10.48 4.39 9.45
N ILE A 35 -11.57 4.02 8.76
CA ILE A 35 -12.45 2.91 9.17
C ILE A 35 -11.72 1.56 9.10
N LEU A 36 -10.85 1.35 8.11
CA LEU A 36 -10.00 0.15 8.04
C LEU A 36 -9.01 0.10 9.23
N ALA A 37 -8.38 1.25 9.54
CA ALA A 37 -7.50 1.37 10.71
C ALA A 37 -8.26 1.11 12.03
N ALA A 38 -9.45 1.68 12.19
CA ALA A 38 -10.31 1.48 13.35
C ALA A 38 -10.73 0.01 13.50
N THR A 39 -11.09 -0.66 12.41
CA THR A 39 -11.44 -2.09 12.41
C THR A 39 -10.29 -2.97 12.89
N LEU A 40 -9.08 -2.75 12.36
CA LEU A 40 -7.90 -3.52 12.78
C LEU A 40 -7.55 -3.28 14.25
N LEU A 41 -7.66 -2.03 14.72
CA LEU A 41 -7.40 -1.67 16.12
C LEU A 41 -8.45 -2.27 17.06
N SER A 42 -9.74 -2.11 16.73
CA SER A 42 -10.90 -2.68 17.42
C SER A 42 -10.77 -4.18 17.64
N LEU A 43 -10.52 -4.95 16.57
CA LEU A 43 -10.39 -6.42 16.63
C LEU A 43 -9.16 -6.89 17.42
N THR A 44 -8.08 -6.11 17.39
CA THR A 44 -6.83 -6.40 18.09
C THR A 44 -6.94 -6.10 19.58
N ALA A 45 -7.44 -4.92 19.95
CA ALA A 45 -7.56 -4.45 21.33
C ALA A 45 -8.85 -4.95 22.03
N ASN A 46 -9.83 -5.44 21.27
CA ASN A 46 -11.16 -5.86 21.71
C ASN A 46 -11.98 -4.71 22.34
N ILE A 47 -12.02 -3.58 21.63
CA ILE A 47 -12.68 -2.33 22.00
C ILE A 47 -13.85 -2.07 21.02
N PRO A 48 -15.00 -1.51 21.45
CA PRO A 48 -16.07 -1.08 20.54
C PRO A 48 -15.57 -0.18 19.41
N MET A 49 -16.28 -0.16 18.28
CA MET A 49 -15.99 0.79 17.22
C MET A 49 -17.22 1.34 16.51
N THR A 50 -17.00 2.41 15.76
CA THR A 50 -17.94 3.02 14.82
C THR A 50 -17.17 3.86 13.80
N ASP A 51 -17.85 4.42 12.81
CA ASP A 51 -17.30 5.48 11.95
C ASP A 51 -17.67 6.88 12.47
N LEU A 52 -16.98 7.92 11.99
CA LEU A 52 -17.21 9.30 12.43
C LEU A 52 -18.66 9.79 12.20
N ASP A 53 -19.28 9.46 11.06
CA ASP A 53 -20.62 9.93 10.73
C ASP A 53 -21.67 9.24 11.62
N SER A 54 -21.51 7.93 11.85
CA SER A 54 -22.31 7.16 12.80
C SER A 54 -22.12 7.64 14.24
N PHE A 55 -20.89 7.94 14.66
CA PHE A 55 -20.59 8.46 16.00
C PHE A 55 -21.34 9.78 16.28
N LEU A 56 -21.26 10.73 15.34
CA LEU A 56 -21.96 12.02 15.43
C LEU A 56 -23.48 11.87 15.40
N ALA A 57 -24.00 10.77 14.83
CA ALA A 57 -25.41 10.38 14.89
C ALA A 57 -25.79 9.56 16.14
N GLY A 58 -24.89 9.43 17.12
CA GLY A 58 -25.12 8.69 18.38
C GLY A 58 -25.10 7.16 18.23
N LYS A 59 -24.48 6.62 17.17
CA LYS A 59 -24.50 5.18 16.84
C LYS A 59 -23.13 4.53 17.05
N ILE A 60 -23.14 3.37 17.69
CA ILE A 60 -22.02 2.43 17.80
C ILE A 60 -22.36 1.16 17.03
N TYR A 61 -21.36 0.52 16.40
CA TYR A 61 -21.58 -0.74 15.70
C TYR A 61 -21.77 -1.90 16.68
N THR A 62 -22.68 -2.82 16.35
CA THR A 62 -22.91 -4.05 17.14
C THR A 62 -21.68 -4.96 17.13
N SER A 63 -21.34 -5.52 18.28
CA SER A 63 -20.28 -6.53 18.39
C SER A 63 -20.82 -7.96 18.16
N GLY A 64 -19.96 -8.83 17.62
CA GLY A 64 -20.27 -10.25 17.46
C GLY A 64 -20.28 -11.02 18.79
N VAL A 65 -20.68 -12.29 18.74
CA VAL A 65 -20.81 -13.15 19.94
C VAL A 65 -19.47 -13.61 20.54
N THR A 66 -18.37 -13.54 19.78
CA THR A 66 -17.03 -13.95 20.22
C THR A 66 -16.30 -12.81 20.95
N LYS A 67 -15.50 -13.15 21.97
CA LYS A 67 -14.81 -12.19 22.86
C LYS A 67 -15.72 -11.16 23.55
N ARG A 68 -17.03 -11.44 23.69
CA ARG A 68 -18.01 -10.56 24.32
C ARG A 68 -17.63 -10.19 25.75
N ARG A 69 -17.79 -8.91 26.10
CA ARG A 69 -17.60 -8.32 27.43
C ARG A 69 -18.64 -7.20 27.58
N ALA A 70 -19.09 -6.90 28.80
CA ALA A 70 -20.12 -5.87 29.03
C ALA A 70 -19.76 -4.47 28.46
N ALA A 71 -18.47 -4.14 28.33
CA ALA A 71 -18.01 -2.91 27.67
C ALA A 71 -18.39 -2.81 26.18
N LEU A 72 -18.65 -3.94 25.50
CA LEU A 72 -19.09 -4.01 24.10
C LEU A 72 -20.61 -3.81 23.92
N ASP A 73 -21.37 -3.76 25.01
CA ASP A 73 -22.82 -3.56 25.03
C ASP A 73 -23.22 -2.13 25.51
N ARG A 74 -22.24 -1.24 25.74
CA ARG A 74 -22.43 0.17 26.15
C ARG A 74 -22.96 1.04 25.01
N GLN A 75 -23.78 2.04 25.35
CA GLN A 75 -24.34 3.01 24.39
C GLN A 75 -23.36 4.14 24.08
N ALA A 76 -23.60 4.89 22.99
CA ALA A 76 -22.79 6.05 22.63
C ALA A 76 -22.74 7.10 23.74
N THR A 77 -23.86 7.31 24.44
CA THR A 77 -23.98 8.21 25.60
C THR A 77 -23.15 7.80 26.81
N ASP A 78 -22.68 6.55 26.86
CA ASP A 78 -21.88 6.03 27.98
C ASP A 78 -20.38 6.22 27.75
N MET A 79 -19.93 6.36 26.51
CA MET A 79 -18.51 6.39 26.14
C MET A 79 -17.86 7.71 26.56
N ARG A 80 -16.64 7.64 27.11
CA ARG A 80 -15.93 8.81 27.66
C ARG A 80 -14.47 8.92 27.20
N LYS A 81 -13.89 7.85 26.64
CA LYS A 81 -12.49 7.77 26.24
C LYS A 81 -12.42 7.35 24.78
N VAL A 82 -12.56 8.32 23.88
CA VAL A 82 -12.81 8.08 22.45
C VAL A 82 -11.53 8.29 21.65
N LEU A 83 -11.07 7.23 20.98
CA LEU A 83 -9.96 7.29 20.03
C LEU A 83 -10.48 7.55 18.61
N VAL A 84 -10.31 8.76 18.09
CA VAL A 84 -10.55 9.07 16.68
C VAL A 84 -9.29 8.70 15.89
N ILE A 85 -9.42 7.87 14.85
CA ILE A 85 -8.26 7.34 14.10
C ILE A 85 -8.40 7.42 12.58
N ASP A 86 -7.30 7.75 11.92
CA ASP A 86 -7.13 7.69 10.46
C ASP A 86 -6.03 6.71 10.01
N ASP A 87 -6.04 6.32 8.74
CA ASP A 87 -4.97 5.52 8.15
C ASP A 87 -3.67 6.33 8.04
N SER A 88 -3.75 7.59 7.60
CA SER A 88 -2.55 8.41 7.43
C SER A 88 -2.79 9.93 7.50
N VAL A 89 -1.83 10.63 8.10
CA VAL A 89 -1.78 12.10 8.13
C VAL A 89 -0.58 12.61 7.30
N SER A 90 -0.82 13.68 6.55
CA SER A 90 0.21 14.34 5.73
C SER A 90 0.13 15.87 5.77
N GLY A 91 -1.08 16.43 5.65
CA GLY A 91 -1.34 17.88 5.76
C GLY A 91 -2.58 18.19 6.62
N GLY A 92 -2.97 17.24 7.47
CA GLY A 92 -3.96 17.41 8.53
C GLY A 92 -5.42 17.67 8.17
N ALA A 93 -5.76 18.01 6.93
CA ALA A 93 -7.12 18.47 6.56
C ALA A 93 -8.27 17.60 7.07
N ALA A 94 -8.23 16.28 6.84
CA ALA A 94 -9.26 15.34 7.32
C ALA A 94 -9.33 15.25 8.86
N MET A 95 -8.21 15.43 9.56
CA MET A 95 -8.16 15.46 11.03
C MET A 95 -8.69 16.78 11.60
N ARG A 96 -8.41 17.92 10.95
CA ARG A 96 -9.04 19.22 11.28
C ARG A 96 -10.55 19.18 11.09
N GLU A 97 -11.01 18.61 9.99
CA GLU A 97 -12.44 18.43 9.73
C GLU A 97 -13.08 17.49 10.76
N ALA A 98 -12.48 16.33 11.04
CA ALA A 98 -12.98 15.40 12.05
C ALA A 98 -13.07 16.05 13.45
N ARG A 99 -12.04 16.79 13.87
CA ARG A 99 -12.01 17.51 15.14
C ARG A 99 -13.10 18.59 15.21
N SER A 100 -13.20 19.44 14.18
CA SER A 100 -14.22 20.49 14.11
C SER A 100 -15.65 19.93 14.12
N ARG A 101 -15.89 18.79 13.46
CA ARG A 101 -17.20 18.11 13.47
C ARG A 101 -17.56 17.53 14.84
N VAL A 102 -16.58 16.99 15.58
CA VAL A 102 -16.76 16.51 16.96
C VAL A 102 -17.07 17.67 17.92
N GLU A 103 -16.30 18.77 17.82
CA GLU A 103 -16.50 19.99 18.60
C GLU A 103 -17.89 20.60 18.34
N ALA A 104 -18.30 20.71 17.07
CA ALA A 104 -19.61 21.24 16.68
C ALA A 104 -20.80 20.38 17.13
N ALA A 105 -20.59 19.08 17.39
CA ALA A 105 -21.62 18.19 17.91
C ALA A 105 -21.83 18.30 19.44
N GLY A 106 -20.95 19.00 20.16
CA GLY A 106 -21.08 19.21 21.61
C GLY A 106 -21.00 17.93 22.45
N ILE A 107 -20.32 16.89 21.95
CA ILE A 107 -20.22 15.59 22.63
C ILE A 107 -19.20 15.70 23.78
N GLU A 108 -19.67 15.55 25.02
CA GLU A 108 -18.81 15.55 26.21
C GLU A 108 -18.08 14.19 26.38
N ALA A 109 -16.90 14.08 25.79
CA ALA A 109 -15.96 12.96 26.00
C ALA A 109 -14.50 13.43 25.88
N ASP A 110 -13.57 12.66 26.44
CA ASP A 110 -12.14 12.87 26.23
C ASP A 110 -11.74 12.24 24.90
N PHE A 111 -11.37 13.08 23.93
CA PHE A 111 -10.94 12.64 22.60
C PHE A 111 -9.42 12.54 22.49
N THR A 112 -8.95 11.43 21.92
CA THR A 112 -7.56 11.29 21.43
C THR A 112 -7.61 11.11 19.91
N PHE A 113 -6.87 11.93 19.17
CA PHE A 113 -6.76 11.86 17.72
C PHE A 113 -5.45 11.17 17.32
N ALA A 114 -5.55 10.12 16.53
CA ALA A 114 -4.39 9.33 16.10
C ALA A 114 -4.38 9.08 14.59
N ALA A 115 -3.18 8.86 14.04
CA ALA A 115 -3.00 8.34 12.68
C ALA A 115 -2.04 7.16 12.70
N VAL A 116 -2.37 6.09 11.95
CA VAL A 116 -1.44 4.95 11.83
C VAL A 116 -0.14 5.37 11.16
N PHE A 117 -0.22 6.15 10.07
CA PHE A 117 0.95 6.59 9.31
C PHE A 117 1.08 8.11 9.18
N GLY A 118 2.11 8.70 9.80
CA GLY A 118 2.40 10.14 9.70
C GLY A 118 3.54 10.46 8.73
N LEU A 119 3.52 11.61 8.07
CA LEU A 119 4.69 12.10 7.29
C LEU A 119 5.86 12.49 8.20
N LEU A 120 5.51 13.08 9.34
CA LEU A 120 6.36 13.48 10.45
C LEU A 120 5.93 12.73 11.74
N PRO A 121 6.77 12.66 12.79
CA PRO A 121 6.42 12.04 14.06
C PRO A 121 5.37 12.82 14.88
N GLN A 122 5.15 14.10 14.55
CA GLN A 122 4.20 15.00 15.20
C GLN A 122 3.49 15.81 14.09
N HIS A 123 2.20 16.06 14.28
CA HIS A 123 1.36 16.99 13.49
C HIS A 123 0.50 17.74 14.50
N GLU A 124 0.15 18.99 14.23
CA GLU A 124 -0.70 19.80 15.10
C GLU A 124 -2.10 19.18 15.27
N GLU A 125 -2.56 18.49 14.23
CA GLU A 125 -3.91 17.92 14.16
C GLU A 125 -4.08 16.61 14.95
N THR A 126 -3.00 15.89 15.25
CA THR A 126 -3.03 14.52 15.81
C THR A 126 -2.14 14.38 17.03
N ASP A 127 -2.71 13.89 18.12
CA ASP A 127 -2.00 13.65 19.38
C ASP A 127 -0.99 12.49 19.26
N ILE A 128 -1.28 11.49 18.41
CA ILE A 128 -0.45 10.28 18.25
C ILE A 128 -0.26 9.85 16.79
N VAL A 129 0.99 9.79 16.34
CA VAL A 129 1.40 9.06 15.11
C VAL A 129 2.02 7.71 15.47
N LEU A 130 1.47 6.60 14.96
CA LEU A 130 1.99 5.25 15.27
C LEU A 130 3.28 4.91 14.49
N GLU A 131 3.34 5.21 13.19
CA GLU A 131 4.54 4.99 12.37
C GLU A 131 4.81 6.15 11.39
N VAL A 132 6.06 6.61 11.32
CA VAL A 132 6.48 7.63 10.35
C VAL A 132 6.80 6.98 9.00
N VAL A 133 6.21 7.50 7.93
CA VAL A 133 6.41 7.04 6.54
C VAL A 133 6.70 8.26 5.65
N PRO A 134 7.97 8.50 5.27
CA PRO A 134 8.37 9.65 4.48
C PRO A 134 7.95 9.53 3.01
N HIS A 135 7.98 10.63 2.27
CA HIS A 135 7.74 10.64 0.82
C HIS A 135 8.95 10.09 0.02
N PRO A 136 8.72 9.56 -1.20
CA PRO A 136 7.42 9.22 -1.79
C PRO A 136 6.83 7.97 -1.13
N ARG A 137 5.54 7.99 -0.79
CA ARG A 137 4.80 6.88 -0.16
C ARG A 137 3.49 6.57 -0.88
N MET A 138 3.04 5.33 -0.81
CA MET A 138 1.77 4.82 -1.36
C MET A 138 1.22 3.72 -0.44
N PHE A 139 -0.10 3.52 -0.43
CA PHE A 139 -0.76 2.53 0.43
C PHE A 139 -1.60 1.56 -0.39
N GLN A 140 -1.73 0.31 0.06
CA GLN A 140 -2.47 -0.75 -0.66
C GLN A 140 -3.93 -0.39 -0.98
N TRP A 141 -4.60 0.39 -0.14
CA TRP A 141 -5.99 0.81 -0.36
C TRP A 141 -6.14 2.04 -1.27
N ASN A 142 -5.05 2.68 -1.69
CA ASN A 142 -5.10 3.88 -2.53
C ASN A 142 -4.05 3.98 -3.64
N PHE A 143 -3.26 2.92 -3.90
CA PHE A 143 -2.15 2.97 -4.85
C PHE A 143 -2.59 3.39 -6.26
N MET A 144 -3.75 2.92 -6.73
CA MET A 144 -4.35 3.28 -8.03
C MET A 144 -5.13 4.62 -8.02
N HIS A 145 -5.18 5.31 -6.89
CA HIS A 145 -5.78 6.64 -6.74
C HIS A 145 -4.73 7.70 -6.37
N HIS A 146 -3.46 7.30 -6.29
CA HIS A 146 -2.38 8.16 -5.80
C HIS A 146 -1.81 9.05 -6.91
N LYS A 147 -1.49 10.31 -6.58
CA LYS A 147 -0.90 11.30 -7.51
C LYS A 147 0.43 10.88 -8.16
N PHE A 148 1.07 9.82 -7.65
CA PHE A 148 2.31 9.29 -8.22
C PHE A 148 2.09 8.36 -9.41
N LEU A 149 0.85 7.98 -9.76
CA LEU A 149 0.58 7.20 -10.98
C LEU A 149 1.12 7.87 -12.25
N ALA A 150 1.08 9.21 -12.33
CA ALA A 150 1.70 10.01 -13.39
C ALA A 150 3.23 9.88 -13.48
N GLN A 151 3.86 9.20 -12.52
CA GLN A 151 5.29 8.90 -12.47
C GLN A 151 5.54 7.38 -12.37
N CYS A 152 4.53 6.55 -12.63
CA CYS A 152 4.64 5.09 -12.61
C CYS A 152 4.60 4.51 -14.03
N CYS A 153 5.29 3.39 -14.21
CA CYS A 153 4.91 2.40 -15.22
C CYS A 153 3.87 1.46 -14.61
N VAL A 154 2.88 1.02 -15.38
CA VAL A 154 1.79 0.14 -14.93
C VAL A 154 1.52 -0.88 -16.04
N ASP A 155 1.47 -2.17 -15.72
CA ASP A 155 0.96 -3.17 -16.68
C ASP A 155 -0.57 -3.07 -16.82
N ILE A 156 -1.12 -3.64 -17.89
CA ILE A 156 -2.56 -3.68 -18.13
C ILE A 156 -3.16 -4.99 -17.59
N ASP A 157 -2.61 -6.12 -18.01
CA ASP A 157 -3.11 -7.45 -17.67
C ASP A 157 -2.73 -7.81 -16.21
N GLY A 158 -3.69 -8.35 -15.46
CA GLY A 158 -3.56 -8.61 -14.02
C GLY A 158 -3.52 -7.36 -13.11
N VAL A 159 -3.61 -6.14 -13.66
CA VAL A 159 -3.59 -4.88 -12.89
C VAL A 159 -4.81 -4.00 -13.20
N LEU A 160 -5.00 -3.61 -14.46
CA LEU A 160 -6.14 -2.80 -14.89
C LEU A 160 -7.34 -3.67 -15.29
N CYS A 161 -7.08 -4.88 -15.80
CA CYS A 161 -8.07 -5.93 -16.04
C CYS A 161 -7.56 -7.28 -15.54
N LEU A 162 -8.40 -8.31 -15.58
CA LEU A 162 -7.94 -9.70 -15.44
C LEU A 162 -6.98 -10.09 -16.58
N ASP A 163 -6.11 -11.05 -16.30
CA ASP A 163 -5.31 -11.73 -17.33
C ASP A 163 -6.19 -12.58 -18.26
N PRO A 164 -5.81 -12.75 -19.54
CA PRO A 164 -6.48 -13.68 -20.43
C PRO A 164 -6.25 -15.13 -19.98
N THR A 165 -7.28 -15.97 -20.05
CA THR A 165 -7.09 -17.43 -19.90
C THR A 165 -6.24 -17.99 -21.06
N GLU A 166 -5.71 -19.21 -20.89
CA GLU A 166 -4.93 -19.86 -21.96
C GLU A 166 -5.72 -20.02 -23.26
N ALA A 167 -7.04 -20.22 -23.17
CA ALA A 167 -7.95 -20.35 -24.30
C ALA A 167 -8.28 -19.00 -24.97
N GLU A 168 -8.32 -17.90 -24.21
CA GLU A 168 -8.50 -16.55 -24.74
C GLU A 168 -7.22 -15.99 -25.35
N ASN A 169 -6.04 -16.42 -24.89
CA ASN A 169 -4.74 -15.98 -25.42
C ASN A 169 -4.40 -16.71 -26.74
N ASP A 170 -5.33 -16.81 -27.70
CA ASP A 170 -5.17 -17.58 -28.95
C ASP A 170 -4.33 -16.89 -30.03
N ASP A 171 -4.04 -15.59 -29.86
CA ASP A 171 -3.44 -14.70 -30.88
C ASP A 171 -4.34 -14.49 -32.12
N GLY A 172 -5.65 -14.66 -31.93
CA GLY A 172 -6.71 -14.62 -32.95
C GLY A 172 -8.04 -14.11 -32.38
N PRO A 173 -9.20 -14.61 -32.86
CA PRO A 173 -10.51 -14.05 -32.52
C PRO A 173 -10.89 -14.12 -31.04
N ALA A 174 -10.44 -15.13 -30.28
CA ALA A 174 -10.73 -15.20 -28.86
C ALA A 174 -9.97 -14.09 -28.09
N TYR A 175 -8.73 -13.81 -28.51
CA TYR A 175 -7.91 -12.76 -27.91
C TYR A 175 -8.41 -11.37 -28.27
N GLU A 176 -8.81 -11.13 -29.53
CA GLU A 176 -9.43 -9.87 -29.94
C GLU A 176 -10.70 -9.58 -29.14
N LYS A 177 -11.53 -10.61 -28.91
CA LYS A 177 -12.70 -10.49 -28.04
C LYS A 177 -12.31 -10.16 -26.60
N PHE A 178 -11.37 -10.90 -26.01
CA PHE A 178 -10.85 -10.61 -24.67
C PHE A 178 -10.39 -9.15 -24.56
N LEU A 179 -9.61 -8.65 -25.52
CA LEU A 179 -9.09 -7.27 -25.46
C LEU A 179 -10.18 -6.19 -25.47
N GLY A 180 -11.33 -6.43 -26.12
CA GLY A 180 -12.49 -5.52 -26.12
C GLY A 180 -13.45 -5.69 -24.93
N GLU A 181 -13.45 -6.86 -24.29
CA GLU A 181 -14.40 -7.26 -23.23
C GLU A 181 -13.75 -7.48 -21.85
N ALA A 182 -12.41 -7.35 -21.73
CA ALA A 182 -11.65 -7.70 -20.52
C ALA A 182 -12.26 -7.09 -19.26
N LEU A 183 -12.44 -7.93 -18.24
CA LEU A 183 -13.09 -7.51 -16.99
C LEU A 183 -12.15 -6.58 -16.20
N PRO A 184 -12.58 -5.33 -15.88
CA PRO A 184 -11.74 -4.40 -15.12
C PRO A 184 -11.41 -4.91 -13.72
N LEU A 185 -10.22 -4.53 -13.24
CA LEU A 185 -9.68 -4.90 -11.94
C LEU A 185 -9.47 -3.64 -11.08
N PHE A 186 -8.27 -3.04 -11.04
CA PHE A 186 -8.02 -1.82 -10.28
C PHE A 186 -8.16 -0.55 -11.13
N GLY A 187 -9.40 -0.04 -11.22
CA GLY A 187 -9.70 1.20 -11.94
C GLY A 187 -9.00 2.45 -11.34
N PRO A 188 -8.13 3.15 -12.10
CA PRO A 188 -7.44 4.34 -11.60
C PRO A 188 -8.36 5.56 -11.57
N THR A 189 -8.07 6.51 -10.67
CA THR A 189 -8.73 7.85 -10.64
C THR A 189 -7.75 9.00 -10.84
N ARG A 190 -6.53 8.68 -11.27
CA ARG A 190 -5.46 9.62 -11.61
C ARG A 190 -4.79 9.13 -12.88
N LYS A 191 -4.39 10.08 -13.72
CA LYS A 191 -3.61 9.81 -14.93
C LYS A 191 -2.36 8.99 -14.61
N ILE A 192 -2.12 7.96 -15.42
CA ILE A 192 -0.93 7.10 -15.39
C ILE A 192 0.16 7.73 -16.28
N GLY A 193 1.43 7.60 -15.91
CA GLY A 193 2.53 8.00 -16.80
C GLY A 193 2.60 7.05 -17.99
N TRP A 194 3.04 5.82 -17.74
CA TRP A 194 3.27 4.82 -18.78
C TRP A 194 2.47 3.55 -18.54
N LEU A 195 1.68 3.15 -19.54
CA LEU A 195 1.20 1.78 -19.66
C LEU A 195 2.27 0.97 -20.40
N VAL A 196 2.74 -0.14 -19.81
CA VAL A 196 3.84 -0.94 -20.38
C VAL A 196 3.45 -2.41 -20.36
N THR A 197 2.99 -2.92 -21.50
CA THR A 197 2.29 -4.21 -21.59
C THR A 197 2.95 -5.21 -22.55
N SER A 198 2.71 -6.49 -22.30
CA SER A 198 3.08 -7.61 -23.18
C SER A 198 2.08 -7.88 -24.31
N ARG A 199 1.00 -7.09 -24.42
CA ARG A 199 0.11 -7.08 -25.60
C ARG A 199 0.90 -6.66 -26.84
N LEU A 200 0.57 -7.25 -27.99
CA LEU A 200 1.27 -6.98 -29.26
C LEU A 200 0.77 -5.69 -29.92
N GLU A 201 1.66 -4.94 -30.57
CA GLU A 201 1.33 -3.68 -31.27
C GLU A 201 0.18 -3.81 -32.28
N LYS A 202 0.03 -4.96 -32.95
CA LYS A 202 -1.13 -5.24 -33.84
C LYS A 202 -2.50 -5.09 -33.17
N TYR A 203 -2.55 -5.13 -31.84
CA TYR A 203 -3.78 -4.98 -31.04
C TYR A 203 -3.91 -3.62 -30.35
N ARG A 204 -3.10 -2.62 -30.74
CA ARG A 204 -3.14 -1.27 -30.17
C ARG A 204 -4.54 -0.67 -30.18
N SER A 205 -5.22 -0.64 -31.33
CA SER A 205 -6.55 -0.03 -31.46
C SER A 205 -7.61 -0.66 -30.54
N LEU A 206 -7.58 -1.98 -30.32
CA LEU A 206 -8.49 -2.65 -29.38
C LEU A 206 -8.16 -2.28 -27.93
N THR A 207 -6.86 -2.24 -27.60
CA THR A 207 -6.38 -1.88 -26.26
C THR A 207 -6.71 -0.42 -25.92
N GLU A 208 -6.49 0.51 -26.85
CA GLU A 208 -6.80 1.93 -26.68
C GLU A 208 -8.33 2.18 -26.59
N ALA A 209 -9.13 1.46 -27.38
CA ALA A 209 -10.60 1.52 -27.29
C ALA A 209 -11.11 1.02 -25.92
N TRP A 210 -10.54 -0.07 -25.38
CA TRP A 210 -10.89 -0.56 -24.04
C TRP A 210 -10.49 0.44 -22.95
N LEU A 211 -9.26 0.98 -23.01
CA LEU A 211 -8.79 1.98 -22.05
C LEU A 211 -9.69 3.24 -22.04
N ALA A 212 -10.08 3.72 -23.22
CA ALA A 212 -10.98 4.86 -23.36
C ALA A 212 -12.40 4.56 -22.83
N LYS A 213 -12.97 3.39 -23.14
CA LYS A 213 -14.26 2.91 -22.62
C LYS A 213 -14.31 2.87 -21.09
N HIS A 214 -13.17 2.59 -20.45
CA HIS A 214 -13.04 2.54 -18.99
C HIS A 214 -12.51 3.83 -18.35
N GLY A 215 -12.36 4.92 -19.13
CA GLY A 215 -11.94 6.23 -18.61
C GLY A 215 -10.50 6.27 -18.10
N ILE A 216 -9.63 5.39 -18.59
CA ILE A 216 -8.25 5.26 -18.12
C ILE A 216 -7.36 6.26 -18.86
N GLU A 217 -7.01 7.35 -18.18
CA GLU A 217 -6.07 8.36 -18.69
C GLU A 217 -4.60 7.93 -18.50
N TYR A 218 -3.79 8.08 -19.55
CA TYR A 218 -2.35 7.83 -19.53
C TYR A 218 -1.56 8.81 -20.41
N ASP A 219 -0.24 8.97 -20.21
CA ASP A 219 0.60 9.77 -21.12
C ASP A 219 1.08 8.95 -22.33
N GLN A 220 1.52 7.70 -22.12
CA GLN A 220 2.03 6.83 -23.20
C GLN A 220 1.64 5.36 -23.01
N LEU A 221 1.29 4.69 -24.11
CA LEU A 221 1.05 3.25 -24.18
C LEU A 221 2.18 2.56 -24.96
N ILE A 222 2.96 1.76 -24.25
CA ILE A 222 4.15 1.04 -24.72
C ILE A 222 3.80 -0.44 -24.84
N MET A 223 3.76 -0.96 -26.06
CA MET A 223 3.35 -2.34 -26.38
C MET A 223 4.49 -3.09 -27.07
N LEU A 224 4.38 -4.42 -27.09
CA LEU A 224 5.43 -5.29 -27.61
C LEU A 224 5.33 -5.39 -29.15
N ASP A 225 6.31 -4.83 -29.85
CA ASP A 225 6.40 -4.92 -31.31
C ASP A 225 7.03 -6.27 -31.73
N LEU A 226 6.18 -7.30 -31.82
CA LEU A 226 6.52 -8.62 -32.34
C LEU A 226 5.38 -9.15 -33.22
N PRO A 227 5.68 -9.99 -34.24
CA PRO A 227 4.67 -10.40 -35.23
C PRO A 227 3.60 -11.36 -34.69
N SER A 228 3.88 -12.14 -33.64
CA SER A 228 2.96 -13.16 -33.12
C SER A 228 3.24 -13.57 -31.68
N LYS A 229 2.24 -14.21 -31.05
CA LYS A 229 2.39 -14.89 -29.75
C LYS A 229 3.48 -15.95 -29.77
N ALA A 230 3.60 -16.71 -30.87
CA ALA A 230 4.62 -17.75 -31.00
C ALA A 230 6.04 -17.16 -30.96
N GLU A 231 6.26 -16.02 -31.64
CA GLU A 231 7.54 -15.31 -31.60
C GLU A 231 7.82 -14.72 -30.21
N ARG A 232 6.81 -14.10 -29.59
CA ARG A 232 6.86 -13.59 -28.21
C ARG A 232 7.27 -14.67 -27.21
N GLN A 233 6.66 -15.86 -27.30
CA GLN A 233 6.98 -17.01 -26.45
C GLN A 233 8.38 -17.57 -26.73
N ARG A 234 8.78 -17.69 -28.01
CA ARG A 234 10.11 -18.15 -28.42
C ARG A 234 11.24 -17.29 -27.86
N LEU A 235 11.05 -15.97 -27.85
CA LEU A 235 12.06 -15.02 -27.37
C LEU A 235 12.01 -14.81 -25.84
N GLY A 236 10.88 -15.10 -25.18
CA GLY A 236 10.73 -14.95 -23.72
C GLY A 236 10.85 -13.50 -23.21
N VAL A 237 10.67 -12.50 -24.09
CA VAL A 237 11.07 -11.10 -23.84
C VAL A 237 10.14 -10.29 -22.93
N HIS A 238 9.09 -10.88 -22.36
CA HIS A 238 8.08 -10.19 -21.54
C HIS A 238 8.70 -9.29 -20.45
N GLY A 239 9.49 -9.90 -19.55
CA GLY A 239 10.13 -9.18 -18.45
C GLY A 239 11.27 -8.25 -18.91
N SER A 240 12.03 -8.63 -19.95
CA SER A 240 13.15 -7.80 -20.42
C SER A 240 12.68 -6.56 -21.16
N PHE A 241 11.64 -6.66 -22.00
CA PHE A 241 11.01 -5.53 -22.68
C PHE A 241 10.49 -4.48 -21.69
N LYS A 242 9.64 -4.91 -20.74
CA LYS A 242 9.11 -4.05 -19.66
C LYS A 242 10.25 -3.39 -18.89
N ALA A 243 11.28 -4.15 -18.53
CA ALA A 243 12.42 -3.66 -17.77
C ALA A 243 13.32 -2.69 -18.54
N ASP A 244 13.54 -2.90 -19.84
CA ASP A 244 14.41 -2.04 -20.65
C ASP A 244 13.75 -0.71 -20.99
N PHE A 245 12.43 -0.68 -21.16
CA PHE A 245 11.69 0.59 -21.16
C PHE A 245 11.77 1.25 -19.78
N TYR A 246 11.44 0.52 -18.71
CA TYR A 246 11.42 1.07 -17.36
C TYR A 246 12.78 1.65 -16.94
N ARG A 247 13.89 0.98 -17.30
CA ARG A 247 15.27 1.45 -17.12
C ARG A 247 15.48 2.88 -17.63
N LYS A 248 15.04 3.11 -18.86
CA LYS A 248 15.24 4.36 -19.63
C LYS A 248 14.25 5.46 -19.25
N SER A 249 13.06 5.09 -18.79
CA SER A 249 12.00 6.02 -18.36
C SER A 249 12.40 6.88 -17.14
N GLY A 250 11.66 7.97 -16.91
CA GLY A 250 11.73 8.75 -15.66
C GLY A 250 10.92 8.15 -14.50
N ALA A 251 10.28 7.00 -14.66
CA ALA A 251 9.33 6.46 -13.69
C ALA A 251 9.99 6.02 -12.37
N ILE A 252 9.28 6.26 -11.26
CA ILE A 252 9.74 6.04 -9.87
C ILE A 252 9.29 4.70 -9.26
N LEU A 253 8.39 4.00 -9.96
CA LEU A 253 7.84 2.69 -9.60
C LEU A 253 7.29 2.01 -10.86
N PHE A 254 7.43 0.70 -10.98
CA PHE A 254 6.64 -0.13 -11.90
C PHE A 254 5.58 -0.87 -11.08
N ILE A 255 4.35 -0.98 -11.58
CA ILE A 255 3.27 -1.77 -10.98
C ILE A 255 3.02 -2.98 -11.88
N GLU A 256 3.31 -4.17 -11.35
CA GLU A 256 3.30 -5.46 -12.04
C GLU A 256 2.39 -6.44 -11.28
N SER A 257 1.66 -7.30 -11.98
CA SER A 257 0.76 -8.27 -11.36
C SER A 257 1.55 -9.43 -10.76
N GLU A 258 2.25 -10.16 -11.62
CA GLU A 258 2.92 -11.43 -11.34
C GLU A 258 4.26 -11.27 -10.60
N HIS A 259 4.47 -12.06 -9.54
CA HIS A 259 5.70 -12.01 -8.75
C HIS A 259 6.99 -12.27 -9.55
N GLN A 260 6.99 -13.21 -10.49
CA GLN A 260 8.19 -13.56 -11.28
C GLN A 260 8.56 -12.46 -12.29
N GLN A 261 7.59 -11.87 -12.98
CA GLN A 261 7.83 -10.70 -13.81
C GLN A 261 8.31 -9.51 -12.95
N ALA A 262 7.71 -9.28 -11.79
CA ALA A 262 8.09 -8.19 -10.91
C ALA A 262 9.54 -8.33 -10.38
N LEU A 263 9.98 -9.55 -10.05
CA LEU A 263 11.38 -9.87 -9.74
C LEU A 263 12.28 -9.55 -10.94
N LYS A 264 11.92 -10.03 -12.13
CA LYS A 264 12.75 -9.87 -13.33
C LYS A 264 12.87 -8.41 -13.77
N ILE A 265 11.80 -7.63 -13.64
CA ILE A 265 11.76 -6.20 -13.96
C ILE A 265 12.56 -5.37 -12.96
N ALA A 266 12.69 -5.81 -11.70
CA ALA A 266 13.52 -5.15 -10.69
C ALA A 266 15.02 -5.49 -10.80
N GLU A 267 15.36 -6.74 -11.19
CA GLU A 267 16.74 -7.19 -11.43
C GLU A 267 17.32 -6.58 -12.72
N LEU A 268 16.56 -6.67 -13.81
CA LEU A 268 16.69 -5.74 -14.92
C LEU A 268 16.15 -4.36 -14.47
N SER A 269 16.17 -3.33 -15.31
CA SER A 269 15.93 -1.91 -14.94
C SER A 269 16.82 -1.28 -13.86
N GLY A 270 17.07 -1.92 -12.71
CA GLY A 270 17.75 -1.35 -11.55
C GLY A 270 16.84 -0.46 -10.69
N LYS A 271 15.52 -0.71 -10.70
CA LYS A 271 14.50 0.15 -10.11
C LYS A 271 13.41 -0.64 -9.34
N PRO A 272 12.69 -0.02 -8.38
CA PRO A 272 11.72 -0.73 -7.55
C PRO A 272 10.43 -1.09 -8.32
N VAL A 273 9.88 -2.27 -8.02
CA VAL A 273 8.64 -2.77 -8.64
C VAL A 273 7.65 -3.16 -7.53
N LEU A 274 6.42 -2.63 -7.58
CA LEU A 274 5.31 -3.11 -6.76
C LEU A 274 4.70 -4.35 -7.43
N CYS A 275 4.76 -5.49 -6.76
CA CYS A 275 4.04 -6.69 -7.14
C CYS A 275 2.64 -6.66 -6.51
N VAL A 276 1.59 -6.73 -7.33
CA VAL A 276 0.19 -6.70 -6.87
C VAL A 276 -0.18 -8.00 -6.15
N GLU A 277 0.20 -9.17 -6.70
CA GLU A 277 -0.03 -10.49 -6.10
C GLU A 277 0.41 -10.56 -4.63
N THR A 278 1.60 -10.03 -4.32
CA THR A 278 2.18 -10.06 -2.97
C THR A 278 1.93 -8.79 -2.16
N HIS A 279 1.50 -7.70 -2.80
CA HIS A 279 1.49 -6.34 -2.26
C HIS A 279 2.81 -5.93 -1.57
N LEU A 280 3.95 -6.32 -2.16
CA LEU A 280 5.29 -5.94 -1.71
C LEU A 280 6.03 -5.19 -2.82
N VAL A 281 6.90 -4.25 -2.41
CA VAL A 281 7.86 -3.64 -3.34
C VAL A 281 9.12 -4.49 -3.37
N ILE A 282 9.46 -4.99 -4.54
CA ILE A 282 10.74 -5.62 -4.84
C ILE A 282 11.73 -4.50 -5.11
N TYR A 283 12.90 -4.57 -4.47
CA TYR A 283 13.98 -3.61 -4.64
C TYR A 283 15.19 -4.31 -5.29
N PRO A 284 15.88 -3.65 -6.24
CA PRO A 284 17.08 -4.20 -6.89
C PRO A 284 18.21 -4.43 -5.88
N ASP A 285 18.40 -3.48 -4.97
CA ASP A 285 19.34 -3.58 -3.86
C ASP A 285 18.60 -4.00 -2.58
N THR A 286 18.81 -5.25 -2.17
CA THR A 286 18.26 -5.86 -0.96
C THR A 286 18.81 -5.25 0.33
N LEU A 287 19.93 -4.51 0.24
CA LEU A 287 20.59 -3.82 1.36
C LEU A 287 20.19 -2.35 1.46
N SER A 288 19.40 -1.84 0.51
CA SER A 288 18.86 -0.49 0.55
C SER A 288 17.97 -0.30 1.80
N LEU A 289 17.97 0.90 2.38
CA LEU A 289 17.18 1.20 3.58
C LEU A 289 15.68 0.85 3.44
N PRO A 290 15.00 1.09 2.29
CA PRO A 290 13.63 0.64 2.08
C PRO A 290 13.47 -0.88 2.08
N ALA A 291 14.40 -1.62 1.44
CA ALA A 291 14.39 -3.08 1.37
C ALA A 291 14.60 -3.72 2.75
N LEU A 292 15.66 -3.32 3.46
CA LEU A 292 15.92 -3.77 4.84
C LEU A 292 14.77 -3.40 5.78
N GLY A 293 14.18 -2.22 5.61
CA GLY A 293 13.02 -1.78 6.36
C GLY A 293 11.77 -2.62 6.09
N GLN A 294 11.55 -3.10 4.86
CA GLN A 294 10.45 -4.01 4.51
C GLN A 294 10.72 -5.44 5.01
N ALA A 295 11.93 -5.96 4.81
CA ALA A 295 12.33 -7.26 5.33
C ALA A 295 12.18 -7.34 6.86
N ALA A 296 12.63 -6.31 7.59
CA ALA A 296 12.46 -6.23 9.04
C ALA A 296 10.98 -6.15 9.48
N ARG A 297 10.11 -5.50 8.69
CA ARG A 297 8.66 -5.52 8.93
C ARG A 297 8.05 -6.88 8.62
N ASN A 298 8.60 -7.68 7.71
CA ASN A 298 8.04 -8.99 7.32
C ASN A 298 8.56 -10.19 8.14
N LEU A 299 9.55 -10.01 9.03
CA LEU A 299 10.06 -11.08 9.91
C LEU A 299 8.94 -11.70 10.79
N PRO A 300 9.03 -12.99 11.18
CA PRO A 300 8.13 -13.58 12.17
C PRO A 300 8.05 -12.79 13.49
N GLY A 301 6.87 -12.67 14.08
CA GLY A 301 6.64 -11.83 15.28
C GLY A 301 7.56 -12.08 16.48
N ARG A 302 8.02 -13.33 16.68
CA ARG A 302 9.03 -13.69 17.70
C ARG A 302 10.40 -13.03 17.47
N LEU A 303 10.75 -12.77 16.21
CA LEU A 303 11.98 -12.05 15.80
C LEU A 303 11.76 -10.52 15.71
N ARG A 304 10.51 -10.05 15.78
CA ARG A 304 10.14 -8.62 15.82
C ARG A 304 10.05 -8.03 17.24
N GLN A 305 10.46 -8.74 18.30
CA GLN A 305 10.29 -8.32 19.71
C GLN A 305 11.10 -7.06 20.10
N ILE A 306 10.78 -5.90 19.54
CA ILE A 306 11.49 -4.65 19.83
C ILE A 306 10.59 -3.43 19.64
N SER A 307 10.02 -2.98 20.75
CA SER A 307 9.09 -1.84 20.86
C SER A 307 9.79 -0.47 20.94
N SER A 308 11.11 -0.39 20.72
CA SER A 308 11.88 0.86 20.77
C SER A 308 12.46 1.28 19.39
N PRO A 309 12.80 2.57 19.20
CA PRO A 309 13.51 3.05 18.00
C PRO A 309 14.86 2.37 17.77
N ASP A 310 15.63 2.11 18.84
CA ASP A 310 16.88 1.35 18.75
C ASP A 310 16.63 -0.13 18.43
N GLY A 311 15.43 -0.62 18.76
CA GLY A 311 14.92 -1.89 18.28
C GLY A 311 14.80 -1.96 16.76
N ARG A 312 14.18 -0.97 16.11
CA ARG A 312 14.13 -0.92 14.63
C ARG A 312 15.55 -0.94 14.03
N LYS A 313 16.50 -0.17 14.58
CA LYS A 313 17.92 -0.21 14.17
C LYS A 313 18.51 -1.61 14.36
N THR A 314 18.18 -2.29 15.46
CA THR A 314 18.68 -3.63 15.79
C THR A 314 18.09 -4.70 14.86
N ALA A 315 16.79 -4.68 14.55
CA ALA A 315 16.19 -5.59 13.57
C ALA A 315 16.77 -5.39 12.15
N ILE A 316 16.90 -4.14 11.70
CA ILE A 316 17.55 -3.79 10.43
C ILE A 316 19.01 -4.28 10.41
N LYS A 317 19.74 -4.11 11.52
CA LYS A 317 21.10 -4.62 11.70
C LYS A 317 21.17 -6.15 11.67
N THR A 318 20.23 -6.84 12.30
CA THR A 318 20.15 -8.32 12.27
C THR A 318 19.88 -8.80 10.86
N VAL A 319 18.88 -8.25 10.14
CA VAL A 319 18.62 -8.59 8.74
C VAL A 319 19.84 -8.34 7.87
N ALA A 320 20.47 -7.16 7.97
CA ALA A 320 21.68 -6.84 7.22
C ALA A 320 22.83 -7.81 7.53
N ARG A 321 23.03 -8.21 8.79
CA ARG A 321 24.03 -9.22 9.20
C ARG A 321 23.70 -10.62 8.67
N THR A 322 22.44 -11.03 8.65
CA THR A 322 22.01 -12.31 8.08
C THR A 322 22.24 -12.35 6.57
N LEU A 323 22.01 -11.24 5.86
CA LEU A 323 22.24 -11.14 4.41
C LEU A 323 23.72 -11.00 4.02
N LEU A 324 24.57 -10.41 4.86
CA LEU A 324 25.96 -10.05 4.54
C LEU A 324 27.05 -10.82 5.28
N GLY A 325 26.71 -11.51 6.36
CA GLY A 325 27.65 -11.88 7.40
C GLY A 325 28.26 -10.66 8.13
N GLU A 326 28.99 -10.89 9.23
CA GLU A 326 29.58 -9.80 10.02
C GLU A 326 30.59 -8.95 9.23
N ARG A 327 31.43 -9.57 8.38
CA ARG A 327 32.42 -8.87 7.55
C ARG A 327 31.77 -7.96 6.49
N GLY A 328 30.70 -8.42 5.84
CA GLY A 328 29.96 -7.60 4.89
C GLY A 328 29.20 -6.46 5.57
N TYR A 329 28.62 -6.71 6.76
CA TYR A 329 27.92 -5.69 7.53
C TYR A 329 28.82 -4.51 7.95
N GLU A 330 30.02 -4.77 8.49
CA GLU A 330 30.96 -3.70 8.85
C GLU A 330 31.49 -2.94 7.61
N THR A 331 31.56 -3.60 6.44
CA THR A 331 31.87 -2.96 5.17
C THR A 331 30.75 -2.03 4.69
N LEU A 332 29.47 -2.42 4.82
CA LEU A 332 28.32 -1.57 4.52
C LEU A 332 28.28 -0.34 5.46
N LYS A 333 28.47 -0.58 6.76
CA LYS A 333 28.45 0.44 7.82
C LYS A 333 29.54 1.50 7.65
N SER A 334 30.73 1.13 7.18
CA SER A 334 31.80 2.09 6.87
C SER A 334 31.54 2.92 5.61
N ARG A 335 30.83 2.39 4.61
CA ARG A 335 30.35 3.17 3.45
C ARG A 335 29.27 4.19 3.83
N VAL A 336 28.28 3.79 4.63
CA VAL A 336 27.20 4.71 5.08
C VAL A 336 27.77 5.87 5.91
N LYS A 337 28.74 5.61 6.79
CA LYS A 337 29.46 6.66 7.55
C LYS A 337 30.32 7.62 6.71
N ARG A 338 30.52 7.34 5.42
CA ARG A 338 31.30 8.18 4.49
C ARG A 338 30.44 9.05 3.57
N LEU A 339 29.11 8.90 3.65
CA LEU A 339 28.10 9.56 2.81
C LEU A 339 27.14 10.45 3.62
N ALA A 340 27.41 10.63 4.91
CA ALA A 340 26.64 11.41 5.88
C ALA A 340 27.58 12.35 6.65
#